data_AF-A0A934GPN0-F1
#
_entry.id   AF-A0A934GPN0-F1
#
_cell.length_a   1.000
_cell.length_b   1.000
_cell.length_c   1.000
_cell.angle_alpha   90.00
_cell.angle_beta   90.00
_cell.angle_gamma   90.00
#
_symmetry.space_group_name_H-M   'P 1'
#
loop_
_entity.id
_entity.type
_entity.pdbx_description
1 polymer ?
#
loop_
_entity_poly.entity_id
_entity_poly.type
_entity_poly.pdbx_seq_one_letter_code
_entity_poly.pdbx_strand_id
1 'polypeptide(L)'
;MRKLLLFTTLLMVIAGYTPAYSESHRQGSDQLPFGETVTGEITNTEFRQLYTFTGNEGQVIAIRMTRVDGDLDPVVLLMNTSGIVLSYSDDDDEGRNALISSQRLPANGTYVVIATRFGHEHGSTTGTYELRMDSLGATASDGSSLRLGTSIVGEITDERHEVIYTFQAKRGQVINIYMKRTSGNLDPLIDLFDAAGGYLITGDDDPNSYGSLNAAILNYMIPNDGSYIIRATRWGYDGGTSSGSFLIELTEIPPETLGTRPANARFMAYGDTVSSQIDNEISIRFFQFEATRGDVISAVASRESDNISPQLSLLYLDLRPISVGTTGSGQEESRISATIPENGRYLLAVSRFHGAEGTSVGDFSLTLIGRQGIGGGDALEIVYEAQVTGIIDNTRPSESYIFLGEEGDLVTITMQRVDGNLDCLLTLQDETGKQLIFNDDIEQGVVQDSKIARYRLPADGLYRIEASRFDRIAGTTSGAYSLTLVKEN
;
A
#
# COMPACT_ATOMS: atom_id res chain seq x y z
N MET A 1 -11.17 58.05 27.81
CA MET A 1 -12.30 58.33 28.73
C MET A 1 -12.61 57.05 29.50
N ARG A 2 -12.58 57.14 30.84
CA ARG A 2 -12.79 56.03 31.79
C ARG A 2 -14.22 55.48 31.70
N LYS A 3 -14.39 54.16 31.86
CA LYS A 3 -15.20 53.59 32.95
C LYS A 3 -14.83 52.14 33.23
N LEU A 4 -14.16 51.99 34.38
CA LEU A 4 -14.03 50.81 35.21
C LEU A 4 -15.38 50.59 35.92
N LEU A 5 -15.96 49.38 35.89
CA LEU A 5 -16.95 48.91 36.87
C LEU A 5 -16.93 47.37 36.87
N LEU A 6 -16.27 46.75 37.85
CA LEU A 6 -16.74 46.39 39.20
C LEU A 6 -17.31 44.96 39.22
N PHE A 7 -16.46 44.03 39.65
CA PHE A 7 -16.85 42.71 40.16
C PHE A 7 -17.62 42.92 41.47
N THR A 8 -18.81 42.34 41.57
CA THR A 8 -19.49 42.14 42.85
C THR A 8 -20.11 40.75 42.89
N THR A 9 -19.46 39.87 43.65
CA THR A 9 -20.03 38.66 44.25
C THR A 9 -21.14 39.06 45.23
N LEU A 10 -22.33 38.45 45.09
CA LEU A 10 -23.35 38.41 46.14
C LEU A 10 -23.63 36.95 46.51
N LEU A 11 -23.05 36.54 47.63
CA LEU A 11 -23.44 35.36 48.39
C LEU A 11 -24.60 35.78 49.29
N MET A 12 -25.79 35.19 49.13
CA MET A 12 -26.89 35.34 50.08
C MET A 12 -27.39 33.97 50.50
N VAL A 13 -27.16 33.64 51.78
CA VAL A 13 -27.73 32.49 52.47
C VAL A 13 -29.19 32.81 52.79
N ILE A 14 -30.12 32.06 52.19
CA ILE A 14 -31.51 31.99 52.64
C ILE A 14 -31.77 30.54 53.06
N ALA A 15 -32.06 30.37 54.35
CA ALA A 15 -32.51 29.11 54.91
C ALA A 15 -33.94 28.79 54.43
N GLY A 16 -34.15 27.54 54.03
CA GLY A 16 -35.44 26.86 54.14
C GLY A 16 -36.55 27.31 53.20
N TYR A 17 -36.33 27.21 51.88
CA TYR A 17 -37.38 26.81 50.93
C TYR A 17 -36.70 25.99 49.85
N THR A 18 -37.13 24.75 49.65
CA THR A 18 -36.84 24.00 48.43
C THR A 18 -37.88 24.45 47.39
N PRO A 19 -37.58 25.39 46.48
CA PRO A 19 -38.25 25.32 45.21
C PRO A 19 -37.69 24.08 44.52
N ALA A 20 -38.56 23.13 44.21
CA ALA A 20 -38.27 22.18 43.14
C ALA A 20 -37.84 23.02 41.94
N TYR A 21 -36.56 22.94 41.56
CA TYR A 21 -36.12 23.44 40.26
C TYR A 21 -36.85 22.57 39.24
N SER A 22 -37.95 23.13 38.76
CA SER A 22 -38.84 22.57 37.75
C SER A 22 -38.01 22.13 36.55
N GLU A 23 -38.08 20.83 36.23
CA GLU A 23 -37.64 20.20 34.99
C GLU A 23 -38.46 20.72 33.79
N SER A 24 -38.39 22.01 33.49
CA SER A 24 -39.23 22.60 32.44
C SER A 24 -38.47 23.60 31.59
N HIS A 25 -37.32 23.21 31.01
CA HIS A 25 -36.72 23.87 29.83
C HIS A 25 -35.85 22.90 28.99
N ARG A 26 -36.27 21.63 28.84
CA ARG A 26 -35.80 20.76 27.75
C ARG A 26 -36.89 20.68 26.67
N GLN A 27 -37.10 21.77 25.93
CA GLN A 27 -37.80 21.66 24.65
C GLN A 27 -36.85 20.93 23.69
N GLY A 28 -37.23 19.71 23.30
CA GLY A 28 -36.64 18.88 22.24
C GLY A 28 -35.12 18.72 22.26
N SER A 29 -34.59 17.68 22.90
CA SER A 29 -33.21 17.26 22.62
C SER A 29 -33.21 16.32 21.42
N ASP A 30 -33.20 16.88 20.22
CA ASP A 30 -33.02 16.08 19.02
C ASP A 30 -31.58 15.56 18.98
N GLN A 31 -31.39 14.35 18.45
CA GLN A 31 -30.05 13.81 18.27
C GLN A 31 -29.38 14.52 17.08
N LEU A 32 -28.09 14.81 17.20
CA LEU A 32 -27.26 15.23 16.06
C LEU A 32 -26.29 14.09 15.72
N PRO A 33 -26.61 13.24 14.73
CA PRO A 33 -25.71 12.18 14.28
C PRO A 33 -24.49 12.77 13.57
N PHE A 34 -23.36 12.06 13.66
CA PHE A 34 -22.16 12.42 12.89
C PHE A 34 -22.38 12.22 11.40
N GLY A 35 -21.95 13.18 10.58
CA GLY A 35 -21.99 13.13 9.12
C GLY A 35 -23.36 13.40 8.50
N GLU A 36 -24.41 13.55 9.32
CA GLU A 36 -25.76 13.88 8.87
C GLU A 36 -26.04 15.37 9.02
N THR A 37 -26.79 15.93 8.07
CA THR A 37 -27.30 17.30 8.14
C THR A 37 -28.70 17.26 8.72
N VAL A 38 -28.94 18.03 9.77
CA VAL A 38 -30.28 18.30 10.30
C VAL A 38 -30.72 19.71 9.91
N THR A 39 -32.02 19.89 9.67
CA THR A 39 -32.60 21.20 9.37
C THR A 39 -33.39 21.71 10.56
N GLY A 40 -33.37 23.01 10.80
CA GLY A 40 -34.17 23.66 11.82
C GLY A 40 -34.62 25.06 11.42
N GLU A 41 -35.37 25.71 12.31
CA GLU A 41 -35.82 27.09 12.14
C GLU A 41 -35.62 27.86 13.45
N ILE A 42 -35.07 29.07 13.33
CA ILE A 42 -34.93 30.01 14.43
C ILE A 42 -35.95 31.13 14.23
N THR A 43 -36.79 31.34 15.24
CA THR A 43 -37.85 32.36 15.23
C THR A 43 -37.74 33.28 16.44
N ASN A 44 -38.60 34.30 16.51
CA ASN A 44 -38.64 35.19 17.68
C ASN A 44 -39.20 34.52 18.94
N THR A 45 -39.98 33.44 18.80
CA THR A 45 -40.50 32.67 19.93
C THR A 45 -39.59 31.49 20.28
N GLU A 46 -38.94 30.89 19.28
CA GLU A 46 -38.00 29.79 19.42
C GLU A 46 -36.63 30.23 18.89
N PHE A 47 -35.90 31.00 19.71
CA PHE A 47 -34.64 31.62 19.30
C PHE A 47 -33.43 30.68 19.42
N ARG A 48 -33.62 29.46 19.93
CA ARG A 48 -32.59 28.42 20.03
C ARG A 48 -33.18 27.02 19.91
N GLN A 49 -32.40 26.09 19.40
CA GLN A 49 -32.68 24.66 19.39
C GLN A 49 -31.47 23.90 19.97
N LEU A 50 -31.75 22.80 20.67
CA LEU A 50 -30.74 22.02 21.38
C LEU A 50 -30.62 20.65 20.75
N TYR A 51 -29.40 20.27 20.40
CA TYR A 51 -29.09 18.94 19.93
C TYR A 51 -28.14 18.22 20.87
N THR A 52 -28.21 16.90 20.89
CA THR A 52 -27.30 16.08 21.71
C THR A 52 -26.58 15.02 20.89
N PHE A 53 -25.36 14.71 21.30
CA PHE A 53 -24.59 13.59 20.77
C PHE A 53 -23.70 13.00 21.86
N THR A 54 -23.23 11.76 21.67
CA THR A 54 -22.25 11.14 22.56
C THR A 54 -20.88 11.18 21.89
N GLY A 55 -19.87 11.66 22.61
CA GLY A 55 -18.50 11.79 22.12
C GLY A 55 -17.48 11.17 23.09
N ASN A 56 -16.32 10.82 22.55
CA ASN A 56 -15.21 10.24 23.30
C ASN A 56 -14.14 11.29 23.64
N GLU A 57 -13.44 11.12 24.74
CA GLU A 57 -12.27 11.92 25.11
C GLU A 57 -11.24 11.93 23.98
N GLY A 58 -10.74 13.13 23.65
CA GLY A 58 -9.74 13.31 22.62
C GLY A 58 -10.28 13.25 21.19
N GLN A 59 -11.55 12.88 20.98
CA GLN A 59 -12.21 13.01 19.68
C GLN A 59 -12.25 14.48 19.27
N VAL A 60 -11.98 14.77 18.01
CA VAL A 60 -12.05 16.10 17.43
C VAL A 60 -13.23 16.17 16.49
N ILE A 61 -14.04 17.22 16.62
CA ILE A 61 -15.25 17.42 15.83
C ILE A 61 -15.23 18.79 15.15
N ALA A 62 -15.95 18.89 14.04
CA ALA A 62 -16.34 20.14 13.43
C ALA A 62 -17.86 20.28 13.48
N ILE A 63 -18.36 21.49 13.68
CA ILE A 63 -19.79 21.79 13.69
C ILE A 63 -20.03 23.01 12.81
N ARG A 64 -20.87 22.88 11.79
CA ARG A 64 -21.25 23.95 10.87
C ARG A 64 -22.74 24.23 10.97
N MET A 65 -23.10 25.50 11.06
CA MET A 65 -24.48 25.98 10.98
C MET A 65 -24.61 26.98 9.84
N THR A 66 -25.37 26.60 8.82
CA THR A 66 -25.55 27.38 7.59
C THR A 66 -26.96 27.96 7.54
N ARG A 67 -27.11 29.27 7.33
CA ARG A 67 -28.43 29.85 7.04
C ARG A 67 -28.91 29.38 5.67
N VAL A 68 -30.15 28.88 5.61
CA VAL A 68 -30.82 28.47 4.36
C VAL A 68 -31.79 29.55 3.88
N ASP A 69 -32.58 30.16 4.79
CA ASP A 69 -33.56 31.19 4.45
C ASP A 69 -33.62 32.29 5.53
N GLY A 70 -34.29 33.40 5.21
CA GLY A 70 -34.50 34.52 6.13
C GLY A 70 -33.28 35.42 6.30
N ASP A 71 -33.24 36.13 7.42
CA ASP A 71 -32.15 37.04 7.81
C ASP A 71 -31.31 36.50 8.96
N LEU A 72 -31.47 35.21 9.30
CA LEU A 72 -30.79 34.53 10.40
C LEU A 72 -29.29 34.86 10.43
N ASP A 73 -28.78 35.16 11.61
CA ASP A 73 -27.35 35.30 11.87
C ASP A 73 -26.93 34.12 12.77
N PRO A 74 -26.60 32.95 12.18
CA PRO A 74 -26.34 31.71 12.91
C PRO A 74 -25.31 31.85 14.03
N VAL A 75 -25.58 31.20 15.15
CA VAL A 75 -24.61 31.03 16.23
C VAL A 75 -24.65 29.59 16.69
N VAL A 76 -23.49 28.97 16.87
CA VAL A 76 -23.38 27.63 17.43
C VAL A 76 -22.55 27.63 18.71
N LEU A 77 -23.05 26.95 19.74
CA LEU A 77 -22.33 26.68 20.97
C LEU A 77 -22.20 25.18 21.19
N LEU A 78 -21.03 24.73 21.61
CA LEU A 78 -20.84 23.39 22.14
C LEU A 78 -20.69 23.46 23.66
N MET A 79 -21.47 22.65 24.38
CA MET A 79 -21.39 22.50 25.83
C MET A 79 -21.17 21.04 26.23
N ASN A 80 -20.48 20.84 27.35
CA ASN A 80 -20.39 19.52 27.98
C ASN A 80 -21.58 19.23 28.92
N THR A 81 -21.65 18.02 29.47
CA THR A 81 -22.70 17.59 30.42
C THR A 81 -22.80 18.46 31.68
N SER A 82 -21.74 19.18 32.05
CA SER A 82 -21.71 20.07 33.23
C SER A 82 -22.20 21.49 32.91
N GLY A 83 -22.63 21.75 31.66
CA GLY A 83 -23.08 23.06 31.21
C GLY A 83 -21.94 24.04 30.91
N ILE A 84 -20.70 23.57 30.85
CA ILE A 84 -19.55 24.41 30.47
C ILE A 84 -19.53 24.52 28.95
N VAL A 85 -19.48 25.76 28.45
CA VAL A 85 -19.25 26.06 27.03
C VAL A 85 -17.80 25.71 26.69
N LEU A 86 -17.63 24.81 25.73
CA LEU A 86 -16.34 24.39 25.20
C LEU A 86 -15.92 25.23 23.99
N SER A 87 -16.88 25.56 23.14
CA SER A 87 -16.68 26.38 21.94
C SER A 87 -17.91 27.19 21.58
N TYR A 88 -17.68 28.27 20.85
CA TYR A 88 -18.66 29.23 20.37
C TYR A 88 -18.21 29.72 18.99
N SER A 89 -19.13 29.89 18.05
CA SER A 89 -18.87 30.50 16.73
C SER A 89 -20.13 31.20 16.19
N ASP A 90 -19.96 32.31 15.48
CA ASP A 90 -21.03 33.12 14.88
C ASP A 90 -20.76 33.63 13.46
N ASP A 91 -19.53 34.00 13.09
CA ASP A 91 -19.18 34.50 11.73
C ASP A 91 -17.89 33.85 11.17
N ASP A 92 -17.59 32.60 11.56
CA ASP A 92 -16.32 31.93 11.23
C ASP A 92 -16.36 31.06 9.95
N ASP A 93 -17.34 31.28 9.08
CA ASP A 93 -17.51 30.61 7.78
C ASP A 93 -17.96 31.60 6.69
N GLU A 94 -18.28 31.10 5.48
CA GLU A 94 -18.73 31.97 4.39
C GLU A 94 -19.93 32.84 4.79
N GLY A 95 -19.77 34.17 4.66
CA GLY A 95 -20.82 35.13 4.95
C GLY A 95 -20.99 35.37 6.44
N ARG A 96 -22.13 34.91 6.99
CA ARG A 96 -22.44 34.97 8.43
C ARG A 96 -22.76 33.58 9.00
N ASN A 97 -22.21 32.55 8.39
CA ASN A 97 -22.42 31.19 8.85
C ASN A 97 -21.47 30.92 10.02
N ALA A 98 -21.88 30.04 10.93
CA ALA A 98 -21.08 29.67 12.08
C ALA A 98 -20.34 28.35 11.84
N LEU A 99 -19.06 28.29 12.21
CA LEU A 99 -18.22 27.11 12.09
C LEU A 99 -17.28 26.96 13.29
N ILE A 100 -17.56 25.95 14.10
CA ILE A 100 -16.53 25.39 14.98
C ILE A 100 -15.70 24.45 14.11
N SER A 101 -14.54 24.93 13.66
CA SER A 101 -13.69 24.23 12.68
C SER A 101 -12.95 23.02 13.26
N SER A 102 -12.62 23.06 14.55
CA SER A 102 -11.97 21.96 15.28
C SER A 102 -12.19 22.11 16.78
N GLN A 103 -12.85 21.14 17.39
CA GLN A 103 -13.02 21.08 18.84
C GLN A 103 -12.67 19.69 19.37
N ARG A 104 -11.61 19.64 20.20
CA ARG A 104 -11.24 18.43 20.95
C ARG A 104 -12.18 18.25 22.14
N LEU A 105 -12.81 17.09 22.25
CA LEU A 105 -13.67 16.74 23.36
C LEU A 105 -12.82 16.41 24.59
N PRO A 106 -13.06 17.06 25.75
CA PRO A 106 -12.21 16.90 26.92
C PRO A 106 -12.44 15.60 27.71
N ALA A 107 -13.56 14.91 27.49
CA ALA A 107 -13.92 13.69 28.22
C ALA A 107 -14.92 12.82 27.44
N ASN A 108 -15.07 11.56 27.82
CA ASN A 108 -16.20 10.73 27.36
C ASN A 108 -17.51 11.29 27.92
N GLY A 109 -18.55 11.39 27.11
CA GLY A 109 -19.88 11.78 27.59
C GLY A 109 -20.82 12.33 26.54
N THR A 110 -21.97 12.80 27.00
CA THR A 110 -22.98 13.47 26.15
C THR A 110 -22.70 14.96 26.07
N TYR A 111 -22.72 15.51 24.87
CA TYR A 111 -22.50 16.92 24.61
C TYR A 111 -23.79 17.55 24.08
N VAL A 112 -23.93 18.86 24.29
CA VAL A 112 -25.06 19.65 23.80
C VAL A 112 -24.57 20.66 22.78
N VAL A 113 -25.14 20.64 21.58
CA VAL A 113 -24.97 21.69 20.57
C VAL A 113 -26.17 22.62 20.65
N ILE A 114 -25.94 23.90 20.83
CA ILE A 114 -26.98 24.92 20.80
C ILE A 114 -26.88 25.67 19.48
N ALA A 115 -27.88 25.48 18.62
CA ALA A 115 -28.09 26.28 17.43
C ALA A 115 -28.95 27.49 17.81
N THR A 116 -28.48 28.70 17.56
CA THR A 116 -29.17 29.94 17.93
C THR A 116 -28.82 31.07 16.96
N ARG A 117 -29.11 32.31 17.35
CA ARG A 117 -28.88 33.51 16.56
C ARG A 117 -28.01 34.52 17.29
N PHE A 118 -27.39 35.43 16.55
CA PHE A 118 -26.67 36.56 17.11
C PHE A 118 -27.58 37.39 18.03
N GLY A 119 -27.06 37.75 19.21
CA GLY A 119 -27.84 38.40 20.27
C GLY A 119 -28.78 37.47 21.06
N HIS A 120 -28.83 36.18 20.74
CA HIS A 120 -29.61 35.14 21.44
C HIS A 120 -31.09 35.52 21.63
N GLU A 121 -31.60 35.52 22.87
CA GLU A 121 -32.97 35.90 23.22
C GLU A 121 -33.30 37.37 22.93
N HIS A 122 -32.27 38.22 22.86
CA HIS A 122 -32.40 39.64 22.51
C HIS A 122 -32.15 39.91 21.01
N GLY A 123 -31.71 38.89 20.26
CA GLY A 123 -31.56 38.95 18.82
C GLY A 123 -32.91 39.10 18.12
N SER A 124 -32.90 39.54 16.86
CA SER A 124 -34.13 39.71 16.07
C SER A 124 -34.12 38.92 14.76
N THR A 125 -32.99 38.35 14.37
CA THR A 125 -32.85 37.62 13.10
C THR A 125 -33.58 36.29 13.16
N THR A 126 -34.14 35.84 12.05
CA THR A 126 -34.95 34.62 11.95
C THR A 126 -34.72 33.93 10.62
N GLY A 127 -34.97 32.63 10.56
CA GLY A 127 -34.80 31.87 9.33
C GLY A 127 -34.55 30.40 9.56
N THR A 128 -34.54 29.64 8.47
CA THR A 128 -34.20 28.22 8.49
C THR A 128 -32.69 28.03 8.37
N TYR A 129 -32.20 26.92 8.91
CA TYR A 129 -30.79 26.58 8.89
C TYR A 129 -30.58 25.08 8.66
N GLU A 130 -29.39 24.76 8.19
CA GLU A 130 -28.81 23.42 8.19
C GLU A 130 -27.69 23.35 9.24
N LEU A 131 -27.69 22.29 10.04
CA LEU A 131 -26.66 22.02 11.04
C LEU A 131 -26.04 20.65 10.76
N ARG A 132 -24.72 20.59 10.71
CA ARG A 132 -23.97 19.36 10.49
C ARG A 132 -22.82 19.26 11.47
N MET A 133 -22.60 18.05 11.98
CA MET A 133 -21.44 17.73 12.81
C MET A 133 -20.64 16.61 12.15
N ASP A 134 -19.34 16.83 11.95
CA ASP A 134 -18.43 15.85 11.40
C ASP A 134 -17.39 15.45 12.45
N SER A 135 -17.05 14.16 12.50
CA SER A 135 -15.92 13.68 13.28
C SER A 135 -14.66 13.86 12.45
N LEU A 136 -13.70 14.62 12.96
CA LEU A 136 -12.39 14.82 12.33
C LEU A 136 -11.37 13.76 12.78
N GLY A 137 -11.73 12.85 13.66
CA GLY A 137 -10.82 11.82 14.19
C GLY A 137 -10.54 12.01 15.68
N ALA A 138 -9.38 11.54 16.14
CA ALA A 138 -8.94 11.70 17.52
C ALA A 138 -7.59 12.43 17.58
N THR A 139 -7.27 13.05 18.71
CA THR A 139 -5.91 13.51 18.99
C THR A 139 -5.05 12.34 19.47
N ALA A 140 -3.79 12.31 19.04
CA ALA A 140 -2.81 11.37 19.54
C ALA A 140 -1.57 12.13 20.03
N SER A 141 -0.93 11.65 21.09
CA SER A 141 0.34 12.22 21.55
C SER A 141 1.48 11.82 20.61
N ASP A 142 2.60 12.52 20.73
CA ASP A 142 3.85 12.05 20.12
C ASP A 142 4.15 10.60 20.49
N GLY A 143 4.66 9.83 19.54
CA GLY A 143 5.00 8.42 19.71
C GLY A 143 3.80 7.47 19.79
N SER A 144 2.57 7.93 19.55
CA SER A 144 1.39 7.07 19.60
C SER A 144 1.40 6.02 18.49
N SER A 145 0.90 4.82 18.80
CA SER A 145 0.64 3.79 17.79
C SER A 145 -0.74 3.97 17.18
N LEU A 146 -0.78 4.18 15.87
CA LEU A 146 -1.97 4.24 15.04
C LEU A 146 -2.42 2.85 14.62
N ARG A 147 -3.69 2.75 14.24
CA ARG A 147 -4.27 1.56 13.61
C ARG A 147 -4.60 1.90 12.16
N LEU A 148 -4.58 0.90 11.29
CA LEU A 148 -5.08 1.08 9.92
C LEU A 148 -6.57 1.48 9.98
N GLY A 149 -6.94 2.45 9.15
CA GLY A 149 -8.28 3.07 9.12
C GLY A 149 -8.50 4.18 10.16
N THR A 150 -7.47 4.63 10.89
CA THR A 150 -7.62 5.76 11.82
C THR A 150 -7.32 7.10 11.17
N SER A 151 -8.12 8.10 11.53
CA SER A 151 -7.83 9.50 11.26
C SER A 151 -7.46 10.20 12.58
N ILE A 152 -6.33 10.89 12.60
CA ILE A 152 -5.78 11.57 13.78
C ILE A 152 -5.57 13.06 13.48
N VAL A 153 -5.98 13.90 14.41
CA VAL A 153 -5.70 15.34 14.35
C VAL A 153 -4.42 15.65 15.11
N GLY A 154 -3.53 16.39 14.47
CA GLY A 154 -2.29 16.89 15.03
C GLY A 154 -2.09 18.38 14.74
N GLU A 155 -0.99 18.93 15.25
CA GLU A 155 -0.61 20.33 15.04
C GLU A 155 0.90 20.43 14.87
N ILE A 156 1.32 21.29 13.95
CA ILE A 156 2.70 21.71 13.74
C ILE A 156 2.82 23.19 14.09
N THR A 157 3.75 23.53 14.97
CA THR A 157 4.09 24.91 15.36
C THR A 157 5.58 25.17 15.19
N ASP A 158 6.04 26.40 15.44
CA ASP A 158 7.47 26.72 15.41
C ASP A 158 8.24 26.07 16.57
N GLU A 159 7.59 25.87 17.72
CA GLU A 159 8.17 25.15 18.86
C GLU A 159 8.15 23.63 18.65
N ARG A 160 7.19 23.14 17.85
CA ARG A 160 6.99 21.72 17.56
C ARG A 160 6.80 21.52 16.06
N HIS A 161 7.91 21.42 15.34
CA HIS A 161 7.94 21.31 13.89
C HIS A 161 7.63 19.90 13.37
N GLU A 162 7.58 18.88 14.23
CA GLU A 162 7.25 17.50 13.87
C GLU A 162 6.45 16.76 14.96
N VAL A 163 5.70 15.73 14.52
CA VAL A 163 5.01 14.76 15.36
C VAL A 163 5.30 13.36 14.83
N ILE A 164 5.68 12.44 15.72
CA ILE A 164 5.97 11.06 15.36
C ILE A 164 4.79 10.17 15.72
N TYR A 165 4.43 9.29 14.79
CA TYR A 165 3.47 8.21 14.98
C TYR A 165 4.10 6.87 14.63
N THR A 166 3.59 5.78 15.18
CA THR A 166 3.98 4.42 14.79
C THR A 166 2.76 3.63 14.33
N PHE A 167 2.95 2.57 13.55
CA PHE A 167 1.88 1.61 13.25
C PHE A 167 2.47 0.23 12.98
N GLN A 168 1.64 -0.82 13.11
CA GLN A 168 2.02 -2.19 12.78
C GLN A 168 1.47 -2.56 11.40
N ALA A 169 2.29 -3.20 10.59
CA ALA A 169 1.87 -3.73 9.30
C ALA A 169 2.58 -5.04 8.97
N LYS A 170 2.00 -5.78 8.04
CA LYS A 170 2.52 -7.04 7.50
C LYS A 170 3.05 -6.82 6.10
N ARG A 171 4.08 -7.56 5.74
CA ARG A 171 4.65 -7.62 4.40
C ARG A 171 3.55 -7.83 3.36
N GLY A 172 3.63 -7.07 2.28
CA GLY A 172 2.67 -7.14 1.18
C GLY A 172 1.37 -6.35 1.40
N GLN A 173 1.08 -5.87 2.61
CA GLN A 173 0.02 -4.88 2.80
C GLN A 173 0.37 -3.61 2.01
N VAL A 174 -0.65 -2.98 1.43
CA VAL A 174 -0.48 -1.73 0.69
C VAL A 174 -1.24 -0.64 1.43
N ILE A 175 -0.57 0.45 1.75
CA ILE A 175 -1.13 1.54 2.55
C ILE A 175 -1.15 2.87 1.79
N ASN A 176 -2.06 3.74 2.19
CA ASN A 176 -2.00 5.17 1.89
C ASN A 176 -1.89 5.95 3.21
N ILE A 177 -1.08 7.00 3.21
CA ILE A 177 -0.97 7.96 4.30
C ILE A 177 -1.27 9.33 3.72
N TYR A 178 -2.29 10.00 4.24
CA TYR A 178 -2.64 11.37 3.86
C TYR A 178 -2.41 12.28 5.05
N MET A 179 -1.89 13.49 4.82
CA MET A 179 -1.76 14.54 5.82
C MET A 179 -2.36 15.82 5.23
N LYS A 180 -3.60 16.10 5.63
CA LYS A 180 -4.39 17.23 5.15
C LYS A 180 -4.27 18.40 6.12
N ARG A 181 -3.89 19.58 5.63
CA ARG A 181 -3.96 20.80 6.44
C ARG A 181 -5.42 21.13 6.77
N THR A 182 -5.69 21.44 8.04
CA THR A 182 -7.02 21.87 8.51
C THR A 182 -7.04 23.31 9.03
N SER A 183 -5.88 23.90 9.35
CA SER A 183 -5.78 25.32 9.74
C SER A 183 -4.40 25.90 9.41
N GLY A 184 -4.26 27.22 9.56
CA GLY A 184 -2.99 27.93 9.38
C GLY A 184 -2.48 27.94 7.94
N ASN A 185 -1.16 28.08 7.79
CA ASN A 185 -0.47 28.09 6.50
C ASN A 185 0.40 26.85 6.29
N LEU A 186 0.18 25.78 7.07
CA LEU A 186 0.96 24.55 7.02
C LEU A 186 1.17 24.07 5.58
N ASP A 187 2.39 23.65 5.32
CA ASP A 187 2.81 22.99 4.09
C ASP A 187 3.27 21.59 4.54
N PRO A 188 2.33 20.64 4.73
CA PRO A 188 2.60 19.35 5.35
C PRO A 188 3.58 18.51 4.54
N LEU A 189 4.35 17.67 5.23
CA LEU A 189 5.27 16.70 4.66
C LEU A 189 5.22 15.44 5.53
N ILE A 190 5.26 14.26 4.89
CA ILE A 190 5.21 12.96 5.56
C ILE A 190 6.49 12.20 5.22
N ASP A 191 7.20 11.72 6.23
CA ASP A 191 8.22 10.69 6.04
C ASP A 191 7.79 9.36 6.66
N LEU A 192 8.17 8.28 6.01
CA LEU A 192 7.98 6.92 6.48
C LEU A 192 9.34 6.26 6.69
N PHE A 193 9.49 5.61 7.85
CA PHE A 193 10.68 4.87 8.24
C PHE A 193 10.32 3.45 8.68
N ASP A 194 11.30 2.56 8.63
CA ASP A 194 11.21 1.26 9.29
C ASP A 194 11.37 1.38 10.83
N ALA A 195 11.17 0.26 11.54
CA ALA A 195 11.31 0.20 13.00
C ALA A 195 12.69 0.61 13.54
N ALA A 196 13.74 0.51 12.72
CA ALA A 196 15.11 0.86 13.10
C ALA A 196 15.44 2.34 12.80
N GLY A 197 14.49 3.11 12.26
CA GLY A 197 14.69 4.48 11.82
C GLY A 197 15.33 4.59 10.43
N GLY A 198 15.39 3.49 9.68
CA GLY A 198 15.81 3.50 8.28
C GLY A 198 14.76 4.23 7.43
N TYR A 199 15.19 5.23 6.69
CA TYR A 199 14.32 6.01 5.81
C TYR A 199 13.79 5.16 4.64
N LEU A 200 12.48 5.19 4.41
CA LEU A 200 11.82 4.44 3.35
C LEU A 200 11.35 5.35 2.21
N ILE A 201 10.54 6.37 2.53
CA ILE A 201 9.94 7.27 1.53
C ILE A 201 9.42 8.56 2.18
N THR A 202 9.32 9.62 1.37
CA THR A 202 8.67 10.90 1.73
C THR A 202 7.48 11.14 0.79
N GLY A 203 6.45 11.81 1.30
CA GLY A 203 5.31 12.33 0.53
C GLY A 203 5.06 13.79 0.90
N ASP A 204 4.98 14.65 -0.11
CA ASP A 204 4.94 16.12 0.03
C ASP A 204 3.66 16.71 -0.53
N ASP A 205 3.50 16.80 -1.86
CA ASP A 205 2.24 17.21 -2.47
C ASP A 205 1.40 15.98 -2.87
N ASP A 206 0.12 15.97 -2.50
CA ASP A 206 -0.85 14.96 -2.88
C ASP A 206 -1.10 15.06 -4.40
N PRO A 207 -0.68 14.05 -5.19
CA PRO A 207 -0.79 14.10 -6.64
C PRO A 207 -2.25 14.10 -7.11
N ASN A 208 -3.22 13.75 -6.25
CA ASN A 208 -4.64 13.76 -6.58
C ASN A 208 -5.34 15.07 -6.22
N SER A 209 -4.66 16.02 -5.59
CA SER A 209 -5.25 17.29 -5.13
C SER A 209 -4.48 18.49 -5.67
N TYR A 210 -4.62 18.72 -6.98
CA TYR A 210 -3.95 19.81 -7.70
C TYR A 210 -4.18 21.18 -7.06
N GLY A 211 -3.08 21.86 -6.72
CA GLY A 211 -3.10 23.20 -6.12
C GLY A 211 -3.31 23.21 -4.60
N SER A 212 -3.46 22.05 -3.96
CA SER A 212 -3.33 21.92 -2.51
C SER A 212 -1.88 21.63 -2.15
N LEU A 213 -1.48 22.04 -0.94
CA LEU A 213 -0.20 21.66 -0.32
C LEU A 213 -0.35 20.42 0.57
N ASN A 214 -1.43 19.64 0.45
CA ASN A 214 -1.62 18.47 1.32
C ASN A 214 -0.61 17.40 0.98
N ALA A 215 -0.18 16.59 1.96
CA ALA A 215 0.77 15.52 1.73
C ALA A 215 0.16 14.14 1.61
N ALA A 216 0.79 13.31 0.78
CA ALA A 216 0.39 11.92 0.62
C ALA A 216 1.55 10.98 0.29
N ILE A 217 1.55 9.80 0.91
CA ILE A 217 2.26 8.60 0.48
C ILE A 217 1.20 7.63 -0.03
N LEU A 218 1.26 7.29 -1.32
CA LEU A 218 0.22 6.50 -1.98
C LEU A 218 0.74 5.14 -2.45
N ASN A 219 -0.11 4.12 -2.34
CA ASN A 219 0.13 2.76 -2.81
C ASN A 219 1.46 2.17 -2.30
N TYR A 220 1.85 2.51 -1.06
CA TYR A 220 3.11 2.04 -0.50
C TYR A 220 2.97 0.60 -0.03
N MET A 221 3.75 -0.30 -0.62
CA MET A 221 3.79 -1.70 -0.22
C MET A 221 4.77 -1.91 0.94
N ILE A 222 4.27 -2.53 2.00
CA ILE A 222 5.02 -2.84 3.20
C ILE A 222 6.05 -3.94 2.89
N PRO A 223 7.37 -3.68 3.04
CA PRO A 223 8.40 -4.64 2.64
C PRO A 223 8.59 -5.78 3.64
N ASN A 224 8.30 -5.57 4.93
CA ASN A 224 8.53 -6.54 5.99
C ASN A 224 7.44 -6.46 7.05
N ASP A 225 7.21 -7.56 7.77
CA ASP A 225 6.37 -7.54 8.97
C ASP A 225 7.03 -6.67 10.04
N GLY A 226 6.25 -5.83 10.72
CA GLY A 226 6.71 -5.14 11.92
C GLY A 226 6.14 -3.74 12.10
N SER A 227 6.88 -2.96 12.89
CA SER A 227 6.56 -1.57 13.19
C SER A 227 7.12 -0.62 12.14
N TYR A 228 6.36 0.42 11.86
CA TYR A 228 6.75 1.52 10.99
C TYR A 228 6.56 2.85 11.71
N ILE A 229 7.35 3.85 11.33
CA ILE A 229 7.35 5.18 11.93
C ILE A 229 6.91 6.19 10.88
N ILE A 230 5.90 6.98 11.20
CA ILE A 230 5.45 8.12 10.39
C ILE A 230 5.93 9.39 11.08
N ARG A 231 6.69 10.22 10.38
CA ARG A 231 6.98 11.60 10.81
C ARG A 231 6.06 12.53 10.04
N ALA A 232 5.12 13.14 10.75
CA ALA A 232 4.31 14.24 10.24
C ALA A 232 5.05 15.55 10.55
N THR A 233 5.42 16.29 9.52
CA THR A 233 6.23 17.51 9.63
C THR A 233 5.76 18.54 8.61
N ARG A 234 6.49 19.65 8.50
CA ARG A 234 6.31 20.67 7.46
C ARG A 234 7.43 20.62 6.42
N TRP A 235 7.15 21.12 5.21
CA TRP A 235 8.17 21.40 4.21
C TRP A 235 9.27 22.30 4.78
N GLY A 236 10.53 21.95 4.50
CA GLY A 236 11.70 22.61 5.07
C GLY A 236 12.05 22.20 6.51
N TYR A 237 11.28 21.27 7.12
CA TYR A 237 11.53 20.70 8.45
C TYR A 237 11.63 21.77 9.56
N ASP A 238 12.68 21.70 10.38
CA ASP A 238 12.98 22.66 11.45
C ASP A 238 13.19 24.08 10.88
N GLY A 239 13.79 24.19 9.69
CA GLY A 239 13.98 25.44 8.95
C GLY A 239 12.74 25.94 8.19
N GLY A 240 11.66 25.15 8.13
CA GLY A 240 10.38 25.57 7.59
C GLY A 240 9.73 26.66 8.46
N THR A 241 8.74 27.38 7.93
CA THR A 241 8.02 28.43 8.69
C THR A 241 6.51 28.30 8.60
N SER A 242 6.01 27.22 8.00
CA SER A 242 4.59 26.95 7.93
C SER A 242 4.13 26.30 9.24
N SER A 243 2.89 26.56 9.64
CA SER A 243 2.31 26.05 10.89
C SER A 243 0.80 25.90 10.76
N GLY A 244 0.22 25.05 11.60
CA GLY A 244 -1.20 24.80 11.63
C GLY A 244 -1.55 23.38 12.05
N SER A 245 -2.86 23.16 12.20
CA SER A 245 -3.43 21.86 12.47
C SER A 245 -3.52 21.03 11.19
N PHE A 246 -3.43 19.72 11.35
CA PHE A 246 -3.56 18.76 10.27
C PHE A 246 -4.39 17.54 10.70
N LEU A 247 -4.91 16.85 9.70
CA LEU A 247 -5.52 15.53 9.81
C LEU A 247 -4.60 14.53 9.12
N ILE A 248 -4.13 13.52 9.84
CA ILE A 248 -3.43 12.38 9.26
C ILE A 248 -4.36 11.17 9.15
N GLU A 249 -4.43 10.57 7.98
CA GLU A 249 -5.24 9.40 7.70
C GLU A 249 -4.35 8.27 7.22
N LEU A 250 -4.37 7.15 7.94
CA LEU A 250 -3.64 5.95 7.57
C LEU A 250 -4.65 4.89 7.15
N THR A 251 -4.63 4.48 5.89
CA THR A 251 -5.58 3.51 5.32
C THR A 251 -4.85 2.34 4.67
N GLU A 252 -5.50 1.18 4.66
CA GLU A 252 -5.07 0.01 3.91
C GLU A 252 -5.85 -0.08 2.61
N ILE A 253 -5.17 -0.36 1.51
CA ILE A 253 -5.80 -0.69 0.24
C ILE A 253 -6.24 -2.16 0.30
N PRO A 254 -7.54 -2.45 0.15
CA PRO A 254 -8.03 -3.83 0.22
C PRO A 254 -7.34 -4.71 -0.83
N PRO A 255 -6.77 -5.87 -0.47
CA PRO A 255 -5.99 -6.71 -1.38
C PRO A 255 -6.73 -7.14 -2.65
N GLU A 256 -8.05 -7.27 -2.61
CA GLU A 256 -8.91 -7.61 -3.74
C GLU A 256 -9.01 -6.51 -4.82
N THR A 257 -8.68 -5.27 -4.46
CA THR A 257 -8.64 -4.13 -5.39
C THR A 257 -7.29 -4.02 -6.12
N LEU A 258 -6.27 -4.76 -5.66
CA LEU A 258 -4.94 -4.81 -6.25
C LEU A 258 -4.89 -5.74 -7.47
N GLY A 259 -3.79 -5.65 -8.20
CA GLY A 259 -3.48 -6.53 -9.32
C GLY A 259 -4.27 -6.24 -10.60
N THR A 260 -4.96 -5.11 -10.70
CA THR A 260 -5.66 -4.73 -11.93
C THR A 260 -4.71 -4.21 -13.02
N ARG A 261 -3.49 -3.83 -12.65
CA ARG A 261 -2.40 -3.39 -13.51
C ARG A 261 -1.05 -3.90 -12.97
N PRO A 262 0.02 -3.91 -13.78
CA PRO A 262 1.35 -4.27 -13.28
C PRO A 262 1.85 -3.38 -12.13
N ALA A 263 1.55 -2.07 -12.20
CA ALA A 263 2.02 -1.09 -11.21
C ALA A 263 1.40 -1.27 -9.81
N ASN A 264 0.24 -1.92 -9.69
CA ASN A 264 -0.41 -2.24 -8.41
C ASN A 264 -0.51 -3.75 -8.19
N ALA A 265 0.43 -4.54 -8.73
CA ALA A 265 0.45 -5.98 -8.59
C ALA A 265 0.41 -6.42 -7.12
N ARG A 266 -0.44 -7.40 -6.81
CA ARG A 266 -0.62 -7.92 -5.45
C ARG A 266 0.58 -8.77 -5.05
N PHE A 267 1.16 -8.51 -3.88
CA PHE A 267 2.30 -9.27 -3.40
C PHE A 267 1.95 -10.73 -3.09
N MET A 268 2.88 -11.63 -3.36
CA MET A 268 2.87 -13.04 -2.94
C MET A 268 4.26 -13.46 -2.48
N ALA A 269 4.33 -14.14 -1.34
CA ALA A 269 5.49 -14.89 -0.89
C ALA A 269 5.43 -16.35 -1.37
N TYR A 270 6.56 -17.05 -1.27
CA TYR A 270 6.58 -18.50 -1.47
C TYR A 270 5.76 -19.20 -0.39
N GLY A 271 4.90 -20.11 -0.82
CA GLY A 271 3.93 -20.83 0.01
C GLY A 271 2.55 -20.18 0.04
N ASP A 272 2.39 -18.97 -0.51
CA ASP A 272 1.09 -18.28 -0.49
C ASP A 272 0.12 -18.89 -1.50
N THR A 273 -1.14 -18.97 -1.08
CA THR A 273 -2.31 -19.17 -1.95
C THR A 273 -3.24 -17.98 -1.78
N VAL A 274 -3.60 -17.33 -2.90
CA VAL A 274 -4.49 -16.17 -2.92
C VAL A 274 -5.67 -16.42 -3.85
N SER A 275 -6.89 -16.15 -3.39
CA SER A 275 -8.07 -16.10 -4.26
C SER A 275 -8.24 -14.71 -4.88
N SER A 276 -8.74 -14.68 -6.12
CA SER A 276 -9.07 -13.47 -6.87
C SER A 276 -10.10 -13.79 -7.95
N GLN A 277 -10.71 -12.76 -8.53
CA GLN A 277 -11.72 -12.89 -9.55
C GLN A 277 -11.22 -12.40 -10.91
N ILE A 278 -11.73 -12.95 -12.00
CA ILE A 278 -11.68 -12.39 -13.36
C ILE A 278 -13.11 -12.22 -13.87
N ASP A 279 -13.40 -11.06 -14.43
CA ASP A 279 -14.69 -10.69 -14.99
C ASP A 279 -14.50 -9.97 -16.35
N ASN A 280 -15.55 -9.29 -16.84
CA ASN A 280 -15.50 -8.62 -18.13
C ASN A 280 -14.81 -7.26 -18.07
N GLU A 281 -14.81 -6.63 -16.92
CA GLU A 281 -14.15 -5.37 -16.63
C GLU A 281 -12.64 -5.59 -16.44
N ILE A 282 -12.26 -6.70 -15.82
CA ILE A 282 -10.90 -7.03 -15.45
C ILE A 282 -10.57 -8.47 -15.88
N SER A 283 -10.07 -8.58 -17.10
CA SER A 283 -9.73 -9.84 -17.78
C SER A 283 -8.39 -10.48 -17.35
N ILE A 284 -7.58 -9.74 -16.59
CA ILE A 284 -6.24 -10.14 -16.14
C ILE A 284 -5.95 -9.59 -14.75
N ARG A 285 -5.31 -10.40 -13.91
CA ARG A 285 -4.78 -10.01 -12.59
C ARG A 285 -3.28 -10.20 -12.52
N PHE A 286 -2.60 -9.24 -11.93
CA PHE A 286 -1.16 -9.23 -11.73
C PHE A 286 -0.81 -9.42 -10.26
N PHE A 287 0.13 -10.33 -10.03
CA PHE A 287 0.73 -10.58 -8.73
C PHE A 287 2.24 -10.38 -8.87
N GLN A 288 2.90 -9.98 -7.80
CA GLN A 288 4.34 -9.80 -7.78
C GLN A 288 4.98 -10.60 -6.65
N PHE A 289 6.21 -11.06 -6.87
CA PHE A 289 7.01 -11.73 -5.87
C PHE A 289 8.48 -11.37 -6.05
N GLU A 290 9.25 -11.52 -4.98
CA GLU A 290 10.71 -11.38 -5.00
C GLU A 290 11.35 -12.75 -5.11
N ALA A 291 12.38 -12.85 -5.94
CA ALA A 291 13.13 -14.08 -6.10
C ALA A 291 14.62 -13.81 -6.35
N THR A 292 15.43 -14.78 -5.98
CA THR A 292 16.87 -14.81 -6.26
C THR A 292 17.10 -15.62 -7.52
N ARG A 293 18.14 -15.28 -8.28
CA ARG A 293 18.64 -16.07 -9.39
C ARG A 293 18.81 -17.53 -8.93
N GLY A 294 18.43 -18.46 -9.78
CA GLY A 294 18.49 -19.90 -9.51
C GLY A 294 17.30 -20.43 -8.72
N ASP A 295 16.48 -19.58 -8.07
CA ASP A 295 15.28 -20.04 -7.38
C ASP A 295 14.39 -20.83 -8.35
N VAL A 296 13.89 -21.98 -7.90
CA VAL A 296 12.96 -22.79 -8.70
C VAL A 296 11.56 -22.56 -8.15
N ILE A 297 10.69 -22.05 -9.02
CA ILE A 297 9.31 -21.73 -8.67
C ILE A 297 8.34 -22.60 -9.46
N SER A 298 7.22 -22.92 -8.82
CA SER A 298 6.03 -23.50 -9.42
C SER A 298 4.85 -22.65 -9.03
N ALA A 299 4.05 -22.23 -10.00
CA ALA A 299 2.82 -21.51 -9.74
C ALA A 299 1.65 -22.17 -10.44
N VAL A 300 0.52 -22.24 -9.75
CA VAL A 300 -0.70 -22.90 -10.21
C VAL A 300 -1.88 -21.97 -10.00
N ALA A 301 -2.56 -21.63 -11.09
CA ALA A 301 -3.84 -20.94 -11.06
C ALA A 301 -4.95 -21.98 -11.28
N SER A 302 -5.84 -22.15 -10.31
CA SER A 302 -6.94 -23.13 -10.33
C SER A 302 -8.29 -22.41 -10.26
N ARG A 303 -9.25 -22.84 -11.09
CA ARG A 303 -10.63 -22.37 -11.08
C ARG A 303 -11.31 -22.71 -9.76
N GLU A 304 -12.04 -21.75 -9.20
CA GLU A 304 -12.87 -21.94 -8.01
C GLU A 304 -14.36 -21.82 -8.33
N SER A 305 -14.75 -20.96 -9.27
CA SER A 305 -16.15 -20.74 -9.63
C SER A 305 -16.37 -20.51 -11.13
N ASP A 306 -17.63 -20.55 -11.55
CA ASP A 306 -18.11 -20.30 -12.91
C ASP A 306 -17.35 -21.06 -14.01
N ASN A 307 -16.90 -20.35 -15.05
CA ASN A 307 -16.35 -20.96 -16.26
C ASN A 307 -14.91 -20.52 -16.59
N ILE A 308 -14.24 -19.80 -15.68
CA ILE A 308 -12.90 -19.22 -15.89
C ILE A 308 -11.89 -20.28 -16.31
N SER A 309 -11.38 -20.18 -17.52
CA SER A 309 -10.25 -21.00 -17.96
C SER A 309 -8.98 -20.18 -17.74
N PRO A 310 -8.27 -20.33 -16.61
CA PRO A 310 -7.14 -19.47 -16.30
C PRO A 310 -5.98 -19.71 -17.26
N GLN A 311 -5.20 -18.67 -17.51
CA GLN A 311 -3.94 -18.70 -18.23
C GLN A 311 -2.91 -17.93 -17.41
N LEU A 312 -1.88 -18.64 -16.96
CA LEU A 312 -0.83 -18.12 -16.10
C LEU A 312 0.42 -17.78 -16.92
N SER A 313 1.02 -16.63 -16.68
CA SER A 313 2.30 -16.23 -17.24
C SER A 313 3.24 -15.74 -16.15
N LEU A 314 4.50 -16.15 -16.20
CA LEU A 314 5.59 -15.53 -15.46
C LEU A 314 6.28 -14.51 -16.36
N LEU A 315 6.43 -13.29 -15.86
CA LEU A 315 6.94 -12.16 -16.61
C LEU A 315 8.02 -11.41 -15.81
N TYR A 316 8.91 -10.73 -16.53
CA TYR A 316 9.69 -9.64 -15.96
C TYR A 316 8.78 -8.42 -15.69
N LEU A 317 9.29 -7.42 -14.95
CA LEU A 317 8.55 -6.17 -14.68
C LEU A 317 8.22 -5.36 -15.94
N ASP A 318 8.99 -5.53 -17.02
CA ASP A 318 8.74 -4.93 -18.34
C ASP A 318 7.71 -5.70 -19.19
N LEU A 319 7.04 -6.71 -18.59
CA LEU A 319 6.03 -7.59 -19.18
C LEU A 319 6.55 -8.58 -20.23
N ARG A 320 7.87 -8.70 -20.42
CA ARG A 320 8.44 -9.76 -21.25
C ARG A 320 8.19 -11.12 -20.58
N PRO A 321 7.68 -12.14 -21.32
CA PRO A 321 7.41 -13.44 -20.74
C PRO A 321 8.69 -14.25 -20.50
N ILE A 322 8.71 -14.97 -19.38
CA ILE A 322 9.71 -15.98 -19.02
C ILE A 322 9.13 -17.37 -19.29
N SER A 323 7.92 -17.61 -18.82
CA SER A 323 7.21 -18.87 -18.97
C SER A 323 5.72 -18.60 -19.09
N VAL A 324 5.04 -19.34 -19.96
CA VAL A 324 3.59 -19.24 -20.12
C VAL A 324 3.03 -20.63 -19.90
N GLY A 325 2.09 -20.74 -18.98
CA GLY A 325 1.41 -21.99 -18.69
C GLY A 325 0.60 -22.45 -19.89
N THR A 326 0.70 -23.73 -20.20
CA THR A 326 -0.13 -24.33 -21.24
C THR A 326 -1.54 -24.53 -20.70
N THR A 327 -2.52 -23.78 -21.20
CA THR A 327 -3.94 -24.08 -20.99
C THR A 327 -4.70 -24.11 -22.30
N GLY A 328 -5.69 -25.01 -22.36
CA GLY A 328 -6.67 -25.09 -23.44
C GLY A 328 -8.05 -24.66 -22.95
N SER A 329 -8.97 -24.43 -23.88
CA SER A 329 -10.37 -24.14 -23.56
C SER A 329 -10.97 -25.21 -22.65
N GLY A 330 -11.63 -24.80 -21.58
CA GLY A 330 -12.29 -25.70 -20.62
C GLY A 330 -11.37 -26.34 -19.58
N GLN A 331 -10.07 -26.03 -19.57
CA GLN A 331 -9.17 -26.44 -18.49
C GLN A 331 -9.47 -25.65 -17.22
N GLU A 332 -9.43 -26.35 -16.09
CA GLU A 332 -9.67 -25.77 -14.76
C GLU A 332 -8.38 -25.22 -14.14
N GLU A 333 -7.21 -25.56 -14.67
CA GLU A 333 -5.93 -25.18 -14.08
C GLU A 333 -4.90 -24.75 -15.12
N SER A 334 -4.08 -23.76 -14.77
CA SER A 334 -2.88 -23.33 -15.48
C SER A 334 -1.67 -23.44 -14.56
N ARG A 335 -0.58 -24.02 -15.05
CA ARG A 335 0.61 -24.28 -14.25
C ARG A 335 1.87 -23.87 -15.00
N ILE A 336 2.81 -23.28 -14.26
CA ILE A 336 4.15 -22.96 -14.73
C ILE A 336 5.18 -23.56 -13.78
N SER A 337 6.35 -23.86 -14.31
CA SER A 337 7.56 -24.10 -13.52
C SER A 337 8.73 -23.43 -14.22
N ALA A 338 9.56 -22.74 -13.45
CA ALA A 338 10.67 -21.97 -14.00
C ALA A 338 11.81 -21.82 -12.99
N THR A 339 13.03 -21.77 -13.50
CA THR A 339 14.21 -21.33 -12.75
C THR A 339 14.37 -19.83 -12.97
N ILE A 340 14.52 -19.07 -11.88
CA ILE A 340 14.60 -17.62 -11.89
C ILE A 340 15.94 -17.17 -12.47
N PRO A 341 15.95 -16.32 -13.51
CA PRO A 341 17.17 -16.02 -14.25
C PRO A 341 18.07 -14.96 -13.59
N GLU A 342 17.50 -14.08 -12.77
CA GLU A 342 18.21 -12.96 -12.14
C GLU A 342 17.61 -12.63 -10.77
N ASN A 343 18.35 -11.89 -9.94
CA ASN A 343 17.80 -11.40 -8.68
C ASN A 343 16.83 -10.27 -8.97
N GLY A 344 15.64 -10.31 -8.38
CA GLY A 344 14.72 -9.18 -8.49
C GLY A 344 13.27 -9.52 -8.22
N ARG A 345 12.41 -8.64 -8.71
CA ARG A 345 10.96 -8.80 -8.67
C ARG A 345 10.44 -9.30 -9.99
N TYR A 346 9.43 -10.15 -9.91
CA TYR A 346 8.77 -10.77 -11.06
C TYR A 346 7.27 -10.63 -10.96
N LEU A 347 6.59 -10.77 -12.09
CA LEU A 347 5.14 -10.76 -12.16
C LEU A 347 4.62 -12.16 -12.49
N LEU A 348 3.57 -12.58 -11.77
CA LEU A 348 2.65 -13.59 -12.24
C LEU A 348 1.41 -12.89 -12.78
N ALA A 349 1.03 -13.20 -14.01
CA ALA A 349 -0.19 -12.70 -14.61
C ALA A 349 -1.16 -13.85 -14.81
N VAL A 350 -2.35 -13.76 -14.21
CA VAL A 350 -3.44 -14.70 -14.44
C VAL A 350 -4.49 -13.99 -15.29
N SER A 351 -4.68 -14.45 -16.51
CA SER A 351 -5.76 -14.00 -17.38
C SER A 351 -6.78 -15.10 -17.63
N ARG A 352 -7.92 -14.75 -18.20
CA ARG A 352 -8.76 -15.75 -18.89
C ARG A 352 -8.08 -16.23 -20.16
N PHE A 353 -8.49 -17.40 -20.66
CA PHE A 353 -8.08 -17.92 -21.96
C PHE A 353 -8.44 -16.92 -23.08
N HIS A 354 -7.52 -16.68 -24.01
CA HIS A 354 -7.56 -15.58 -25.00
C HIS A 354 -7.51 -14.15 -24.43
N GLY A 355 -7.18 -13.98 -23.13
CA GLY A 355 -6.98 -12.68 -22.51
C GLY A 355 -8.21 -11.77 -22.60
N ALA A 356 -8.03 -10.53 -23.09
CA ALA A 356 -9.12 -9.55 -23.18
C ALA A 356 -10.28 -10.01 -24.07
N GLU A 357 -9.99 -10.74 -25.16
CA GLU A 357 -10.96 -11.28 -26.12
C GLU A 357 -11.67 -12.55 -25.59
N GLY A 358 -11.17 -13.13 -24.51
CA GLY A 358 -11.82 -14.25 -23.82
C GLY A 358 -13.16 -13.85 -23.19
N THR A 359 -14.04 -14.81 -22.96
CA THR A 359 -15.37 -14.57 -22.37
C THR A 359 -15.60 -15.31 -21.06
N SER A 360 -14.65 -16.14 -20.63
CA SER A 360 -14.78 -16.86 -19.36
C SER A 360 -14.57 -15.93 -18.17
N VAL A 361 -15.34 -16.12 -17.12
CA VAL A 361 -15.35 -15.35 -15.87
C VAL A 361 -15.42 -16.30 -14.68
N GLY A 362 -15.10 -15.78 -13.50
CA GLY A 362 -15.16 -16.53 -12.25
C GLY A 362 -13.98 -16.27 -11.33
N ASP A 363 -14.03 -16.92 -10.17
CA ASP A 363 -12.98 -16.89 -9.17
C ASP A 363 -11.93 -17.95 -9.45
N PHE A 364 -10.69 -17.64 -9.07
CA PHE A 364 -9.56 -18.55 -9.12
C PHE A 364 -8.70 -18.40 -7.87
N SER A 365 -8.01 -19.46 -7.48
CA SER A 365 -6.86 -19.39 -6.58
C SER A 365 -5.57 -19.42 -7.38
N LEU A 366 -4.58 -18.64 -6.93
CA LEU A 366 -3.21 -18.71 -7.38
C LEU A 366 -2.34 -19.14 -6.22
N THR A 367 -1.64 -20.26 -6.39
CA THR A 367 -0.64 -20.74 -5.43
C THR A 367 0.75 -20.53 -6.01
N LEU A 368 1.67 -19.96 -5.23
CA LEU A 368 3.08 -19.82 -5.58
C LEU A 368 3.93 -20.64 -4.61
N ILE A 369 4.61 -21.65 -5.13
CA ILE A 369 5.60 -22.44 -4.39
C ILE A 369 6.98 -22.09 -4.95
N GLY A 370 7.93 -21.82 -4.08
CA GLY A 370 9.31 -21.59 -4.49
C GLY A 370 10.28 -22.25 -3.51
N ARG A 371 11.44 -22.64 -4.04
CA ARG A 371 12.60 -23.05 -3.23
C ARG A 371 13.81 -22.29 -3.71
N GLN A 372 14.74 -22.05 -2.80
CA GLN A 372 15.99 -21.40 -3.16
C GLN A 372 16.78 -22.25 -4.16
N GLY A 373 17.45 -21.57 -5.08
CA GLY A 373 18.32 -22.22 -6.06
C GLY A 373 19.46 -22.97 -5.38
N ILE A 374 19.80 -24.14 -5.93
CA ILE A 374 21.01 -24.84 -5.52
C ILE A 374 22.22 -24.01 -6.00
N GLY A 375 23.26 -23.90 -5.16
CA GLY A 375 24.45 -23.10 -5.49
C GLY A 375 24.31 -21.59 -5.22
N GLY A 376 23.40 -21.17 -4.34
CA GLY A 376 23.37 -19.80 -3.78
C GLY A 376 23.07 -18.69 -4.79
N GLY A 377 22.48 -19.04 -5.93
CA GLY A 377 22.22 -18.14 -7.04
C GLY A 377 23.39 -17.91 -7.99
N ASP A 378 24.49 -18.66 -7.84
CA ASP A 378 25.62 -18.67 -8.80
C ASP A 378 25.35 -19.55 -10.03
N ALA A 379 24.38 -20.48 -9.97
CA ALA A 379 24.01 -21.32 -11.09
C ALA A 379 22.49 -21.46 -11.26
N LEU A 380 22.05 -21.76 -12.48
CA LEU A 380 20.68 -22.10 -12.79
C LEU A 380 20.47 -23.62 -12.75
N GLU A 381 19.46 -24.08 -12.02
CA GLU A 381 19.07 -25.49 -12.01
C GLU A 381 18.42 -25.88 -13.35
N ILE A 382 18.90 -26.98 -13.94
CA ILE A 382 18.34 -27.63 -15.12
C ILE A 382 18.20 -29.13 -14.86
N VAL A 383 17.34 -29.78 -15.65
CA VAL A 383 17.09 -31.23 -15.60
C VAL A 383 17.46 -31.88 -16.93
N TYR A 384 17.47 -33.22 -16.97
CA TYR A 384 17.58 -33.92 -18.25
C TYR A 384 16.46 -33.51 -19.21
N GLU A 385 16.81 -33.48 -20.50
CA GLU A 385 16.01 -32.97 -21.62
C GLU A 385 15.74 -31.46 -21.57
N ALA A 386 16.40 -30.70 -20.68
CA ALA A 386 16.29 -29.25 -20.68
C ALA A 386 16.91 -28.64 -21.94
N GLN A 387 16.21 -27.64 -22.49
CA GLN A 387 16.75 -26.68 -23.44
C GLN A 387 16.62 -25.28 -22.86
N VAL A 388 17.74 -24.59 -22.69
CA VAL A 388 17.80 -23.24 -22.14
C VAL A 388 18.52 -22.32 -23.11
N THR A 389 18.23 -21.02 -23.05
CA THR A 389 18.95 -20.01 -23.82
C THR A 389 19.65 -19.04 -22.88
N GLY A 390 20.74 -18.45 -23.35
CA GLY A 390 21.53 -17.48 -22.59
C GLY A 390 22.25 -16.50 -23.51
N ILE A 391 22.92 -15.53 -22.90
CA ILE A 391 23.76 -14.54 -23.60
C ILE A 391 25.11 -14.50 -22.90
N ILE A 392 26.18 -14.65 -23.68
CA ILE A 392 27.55 -14.41 -23.23
C ILE A 392 28.02 -13.08 -23.81
N ASP A 393 28.53 -12.20 -22.96
CA ASP A 393 29.11 -10.91 -23.34
C ASP A 393 30.20 -10.46 -22.35
N ASN A 394 30.64 -9.20 -22.43
CA ASN A 394 31.70 -8.69 -21.57
C ASN A 394 31.25 -8.44 -20.11
N THR A 395 29.96 -8.28 -19.87
CA THR A 395 29.40 -8.17 -18.52
C THR A 395 29.14 -9.54 -17.90
N ARG A 396 28.86 -10.55 -18.75
CA ARG A 396 28.64 -11.94 -18.35
C ARG A 396 29.42 -12.90 -19.28
N PRO A 397 30.69 -13.17 -18.99
CA PRO A 397 31.56 -14.00 -19.85
C PRO A 397 31.28 -15.51 -19.75
N SER A 398 30.52 -15.93 -18.74
CA SER A 398 30.14 -17.31 -18.46
C SER A 398 28.80 -17.37 -17.74
N GLU A 399 28.10 -18.48 -17.91
CA GLU A 399 26.87 -18.84 -17.22
C GLU A 399 27.04 -20.25 -16.64
N SER A 400 26.71 -20.43 -15.37
CA SER A 400 26.71 -21.75 -14.73
C SER A 400 25.31 -22.34 -14.67
N TYR A 401 25.23 -23.63 -14.98
CA TYR A 401 24.07 -24.49 -14.77
C TYR A 401 24.43 -25.64 -13.85
N ILE A 402 23.44 -26.19 -13.15
CA ILE A 402 23.62 -27.35 -12.29
C ILE A 402 22.49 -28.35 -12.51
N PHE A 403 22.81 -29.63 -12.37
CA PHE A 403 21.85 -30.72 -12.47
C PHE A 403 22.26 -31.88 -11.56
N LEU A 404 21.28 -32.69 -11.14
CA LEU A 404 21.53 -33.94 -10.43
C LEU A 404 21.67 -35.07 -11.46
N GLY A 405 22.75 -35.85 -11.33
CA GLY A 405 23.00 -37.02 -12.18
C GLY A 405 23.32 -38.27 -11.38
N GLU A 406 23.09 -39.43 -11.99
CA GLU A 406 23.37 -40.74 -11.40
C GLU A 406 24.65 -41.34 -11.99
N GLU A 407 25.38 -42.15 -11.21
CA GLU A 407 26.56 -42.88 -11.65
C GLU A 407 26.22 -43.72 -12.87
N GLY A 408 27.04 -43.57 -13.91
CA GLY A 408 26.89 -44.34 -15.13
C GLY A 408 25.94 -43.71 -16.16
N ASP A 409 25.21 -42.64 -15.82
CA ASP A 409 24.41 -41.89 -16.79
C ASP A 409 25.29 -41.41 -17.96
N LEU A 410 24.78 -41.57 -19.18
CA LEU A 410 25.41 -41.06 -20.38
C LEU A 410 24.76 -39.73 -20.75
N VAL A 411 25.48 -38.64 -20.53
CA VAL A 411 24.96 -37.29 -20.81
C VAL A 411 25.57 -36.72 -22.08
N THR A 412 24.74 -36.07 -22.89
CA THR A 412 25.18 -35.21 -23.98
C THR A 412 24.76 -33.77 -23.69
N ILE A 413 25.75 -32.88 -23.67
CA ILE A 413 25.56 -31.44 -23.46
C ILE A 413 25.96 -30.74 -24.75
N THR A 414 25.06 -29.95 -25.33
CA THR A 414 25.35 -29.18 -26.55
C THR A 414 25.09 -27.70 -26.27
N MET A 415 26.04 -26.84 -26.65
CA MET A 415 25.91 -25.39 -26.60
C MET A 415 26.09 -24.85 -28.01
N GLN A 416 25.05 -24.24 -28.56
CA GLN A 416 25.04 -23.73 -29.92
C GLN A 416 24.89 -22.23 -29.92
N ARG A 417 25.74 -21.53 -30.67
CA ARG A 417 25.58 -20.10 -30.90
C ARG A 417 24.32 -19.87 -31.74
N VAL A 418 23.46 -18.99 -31.24
CA VAL A 418 22.22 -18.55 -31.92
C VAL A 418 22.45 -17.23 -32.66
N ASP A 419 23.26 -16.34 -32.09
CA ASP A 419 23.57 -15.02 -32.66
C ASP A 419 24.99 -14.55 -32.29
N GLY A 420 25.48 -13.51 -32.96
CA GLY A 420 26.76 -12.87 -32.70
C GLY A 420 27.96 -13.65 -33.22
N ASN A 421 29.10 -13.53 -32.53
CA ASN A 421 30.36 -14.18 -32.88
C ASN A 421 30.87 -15.12 -31.76
N LEU A 422 30.00 -15.52 -30.84
CA LEU A 422 30.32 -16.37 -29.69
C LEU A 422 31.10 -17.62 -30.11
N ASP A 423 32.26 -17.82 -29.51
CA ASP A 423 33.05 -19.04 -29.65
C ASP A 423 32.78 -19.88 -28.40
N CYS A 424 32.00 -20.94 -28.50
CA CYS A 424 31.41 -21.62 -27.34
C CYS A 424 32.46 -22.44 -26.57
N LEU A 425 32.29 -22.55 -25.25
CA LEU A 425 33.07 -23.47 -24.41
C LEU A 425 32.15 -24.06 -23.35
N LEU A 426 32.06 -25.40 -23.34
CA LEU A 426 31.42 -26.17 -22.29
C LEU A 426 32.48 -26.76 -21.38
N THR A 427 32.31 -26.57 -20.08
CA THR A 427 33.09 -27.28 -19.05
C THR A 427 32.13 -27.99 -18.11
N LEU A 428 32.28 -29.32 -17.96
CA LEU A 428 31.56 -30.11 -16.97
C LEU A 428 32.46 -30.33 -15.74
N GLN A 429 31.92 -30.06 -14.56
CA GLN A 429 32.59 -30.14 -13.27
C GLN A 429 31.80 -31.02 -12.30
N ASP A 430 32.49 -31.67 -11.36
CA ASP A 430 31.86 -32.37 -10.23
C ASP A 430 31.42 -31.40 -9.11
N GLU A 431 30.83 -31.94 -8.05
CA GLU A 431 30.33 -31.18 -6.89
C GLU A 431 31.41 -30.34 -6.17
N THR A 432 32.69 -30.71 -6.32
CA THR A 432 33.82 -29.99 -5.71
C THR A 432 34.32 -28.85 -6.58
N GLY A 433 33.76 -28.69 -7.79
CA GLY A 433 34.23 -27.77 -8.82
C GLY A 433 35.41 -28.30 -9.64
N LYS A 434 35.78 -29.57 -9.48
CA LYS A 434 36.85 -30.17 -10.29
C LYS A 434 36.33 -30.41 -11.70
N GLN A 435 37.06 -29.88 -12.68
CA GLN A 435 36.80 -30.13 -14.10
C GLN A 435 36.93 -31.61 -14.44
N LEU A 436 35.86 -32.17 -15.01
CA LEU A 436 35.76 -33.55 -15.47
C LEU A 436 36.08 -33.66 -16.96
N ILE A 437 35.48 -32.79 -17.76
CA ILE A 437 35.67 -32.71 -19.22
C ILE A 437 35.31 -31.31 -19.70
N PHE A 438 35.88 -30.89 -20.83
CA PHE A 438 35.50 -29.67 -21.53
C PHE A 438 35.54 -29.89 -23.04
N ASN A 439 34.83 -29.06 -23.78
CA ASN A 439 34.93 -28.98 -25.23
C ASN A 439 34.64 -27.56 -25.70
N ASP A 440 35.31 -27.10 -26.74
CA ASP A 440 35.13 -25.78 -27.36
C ASP A 440 34.45 -25.89 -28.75
N ASP A 441 34.77 -26.93 -29.52
CA ASP A 441 34.24 -27.12 -30.87
C ASP A 441 33.49 -28.45 -31.07
N ILE A 442 32.33 -28.43 -31.72
CA ILE A 442 31.56 -29.62 -32.12
C ILE A 442 32.22 -30.30 -33.32
N GLU A 443 32.85 -29.49 -34.18
CA GLU A 443 33.76 -29.90 -35.23
C GLU A 443 34.99 -29.00 -35.16
N GLN A 444 36.10 -29.57 -34.70
CA GLN A 444 37.33 -28.85 -34.35
C GLN A 444 37.79 -27.90 -35.46
N GLY A 445 37.83 -26.60 -35.16
CA GLY A 445 38.26 -25.54 -36.08
C GLY A 445 37.30 -25.24 -37.25
N VAL A 446 36.10 -25.84 -37.25
CA VAL A 446 35.09 -25.68 -38.31
C VAL A 446 33.82 -25.04 -37.75
N VAL A 447 33.30 -25.60 -36.66
CA VAL A 447 32.06 -25.14 -36.02
C VAL A 447 32.32 -24.85 -34.55
N GLN A 448 32.32 -23.55 -34.22
CA GLN A 448 32.55 -22.98 -32.87
C GLN A 448 31.38 -23.16 -31.89
N ASP A 449 30.46 -24.08 -32.20
CA ASP A 449 29.48 -24.58 -31.22
C ASP A 449 30.19 -25.63 -30.37
N SER A 450 29.81 -25.85 -29.13
CA SER A 450 30.46 -26.84 -28.27
C SER A 450 29.57 -28.05 -28.00
N LYS A 451 30.18 -29.25 -27.92
CA LYS A 451 29.46 -30.48 -27.57
C LYS A 451 30.29 -31.43 -26.71
N ILE A 452 29.80 -31.77 -25.52
CA ILE A 452 30.27 -32.92 -24.74
C ILE A 452 29.35 -34.08 -25.08
N ALA A 453 29.83 -35.06 -25.85
CA ALA A 453 29.01 -36.17 -26.34
C ALA A 453 29.18 -37.43 -25.48
N ARG A 454 28.06 -38.01 -25.03
CA ARG A 454 27.98 -39.32 -24.35
C ARG A 454 28.99 -39.49 -23.20
N TYR A 455 29.15 -38.44 -22.38
CA TYR A 455 30.02 -38.51 -21.23
C TYR A 455 29.37 -39.37 -20.13
N ARG A 456 30.12 -40.34 -19.60
CA ARG A 456 29.63 -41.20 -18.50
C ARG A 456 29.92 -40.53 -17.16
N LEU A 457 28.86 -40.22 -16.41
CA LEU A 457 29.00 -39.64 -15.08
C LEU A 457 29.70 -40.61 -14.12
N PRO A 458 30.74 -40.17 -13.39
CA PRO A 458 31.56 -41.05 -12.57
C PRO A 458 30.97 -41.39 -11.19
N ALA A 459 29.92 -40.67 -10.74
CA ALA A 459 29.29 -40.87 -9.43
C ALA A 459 27.86 -40.28 -9.41
N ASP A 460 27.05 -40.69 -8.44
CA ASP A 460 25.83 -39.97 -8.09
C ASP A 460 26.17 -38.59 -7.52
N GLY A 461 25.45 -37.54 -7.90
CA GLY A 461 25.60 -36.24 -7.25
C GLY A 461 25.23 -35.03 -8.11
N LEU A 462 25.63 -33.86 -7.61
CA LEU A 462 25.44 -32.59 -8.28
C LEU A 462 26.59 -32.34 -9.26
N TYR A 463 26.25 -31.99 -10.50
CA TYR A 463 27.19 -31.61 -11.54
C TYR A 463 26.98 -30.16 -11.93
N ARG A 464 28.06 -29.48 -12.30
CA ARG A 464 28.02 -28.10 -12.81
C ARG A 464 28.46 -28.06 -14.27
N ILE A 465 27.66 -27.39 -15.10
CA ILE A 465 28.00 -27.05 -16.47
C ILE A 465 28.33 -25.56 -16.52
N GLU A 466 29.53 -25.21 -16.93
CA GLU A 466 29.91 -23.84 -17.23
C GLU A 466 29.85 -23.64 -18.74
N ALA A 467 28.89 -22.83 -19.18
CA ALA A 467 28.75 -22.36 -20.55
C ALA A 467 29.44 -21.00 -20.66
N SER A 468 30.46 -20.90 -21.50
CA SER A 468 31.29 -19.69 -21.59
C SER A 468 31.74 -19.45 -23.02
N ARG A 469 32.47 -18.36 -23.23
CA ARG A 469 33.30 -18.19 -24.43
C ARG A 469 34.64 -18.89 -24.28
N PHE A 470 35.23 -19.36 -25.39
CA PHE A 470 36.51 -20.09 -25.44
C PHE A 470 37.62 -19.48 -24.55
N ASP A 471 37.93 -18.20 -24.76
CA ASP A 471 38.95 -17.47 -23.99
C ASP A 471 38.46 -16.95 -22.62
N ARG A 472 37.27 -17.38 -22.18
CA ARG A 472 36.64 -17.04 -20.90
C ARG A 472 36.62 -15.53 -20.64
N ILE A 473 37.07 -15.07 -19.48
CA ILE A 473 37.07 -13.65 -19.11
C ILE A 473 37.99 -12.80 -20.01
N ALA A 474 39.02 -13.39 -20.61
CA ALA A 474 39.95 -12.72 -21.53
C ALA A 474 39.42 -12.65 -22.98
N GLY A 475 38.39 -13.44 -23.30
CA GLY A 475 37.80 -13.49 -24.63
C GLY A 475 37.04 -12.23 -25.02
N THR A 476 36.87 -12.04 -26.31
CA THR A 476 36.15 -10.88 -26.90
C THR A 476 34.91 -11.29 -27.68
N THR A 477 34.67 -12.59 -27.84
CA THR A 477 33.47 -13.10 -28.51
C THR A 477 32.25 -12.97 -27.62
N SER A 478 31.09 -12.81 -28.23
CA SER A 478 29.81 -12.59 -27.55
C SER A 478 28.65 -13.03 -28.44
N GLY A 479 27.53 -13.39 -27.82
CA GLY A 479 26.35 -13.82 -28.56
C GLY A 479 25.32 -14.53 -27.69
N ALA A 480 24.12 -14.68 -28.24
CA ALA A 480 23.10 -15.55 -27.68
C ALA A 480 23.45 -17.01 -27.99
N TYR A 481 23.10 -17.92 -27.08
CA TYR A 481 23.26 -19.36 -27.26
C TYR A 481 22.03 -20.15 -26.81
N SER A 482 21.93 -21.39 -27.29
CA SER A 482 21.04 -22.43 -26.79
C SER A 482 21.88 -23.54 -26.19
N LEU A 483 21.55 -24.01 -25.00
CA LEU A 483 22.17 -25.14 -24.32
C LEU A 483 21.13 -26.25 -24.12
N THR A 484 21.50 -27.48 -24.50
CA THR A 484 20.70 -28.69 -24.25
C THR A 484 21.45 -29.67 -23.38
N LEU A 485 20.73 -30.31 -22.45
CA LEU A 485 21.22 -31.42 -21.63
C LEU A 485 20.33 -32.63 -21.89
N VAL A 486 20.89 -33.71 -22.44
CA VAL A 486 20.15 -34.94 -22.79
C VAL A 486 20.74 -36.12 -22.05
N LYS A 487 19.89 -36.97 -21.46
CA LYS A 487 20.29 -38.30 -20.96
C LYS A 487 20.07 -39.31 -22.06
N GLU A 488 21.15 -39.92 -22.53
CA GLU A 488 21.09 -40.98 -23.53
C GLU A 488 20.85 -42.33 -22.87
N ASN A 489 20.00 -43.15 -23.49
CA ASN A 489 19.70 -44.52 -23.07
C ASN A 489 20.85 -45.50 -23.35
#